data_AF-A0A2M8G4G7-F1
#
_entry.id   AF-A0A2M8G4G7-F1
#
_cell.length_a   1.000
_cell.length_b   1.000
_cell.length_c   1.000
_cell.angle_alpha   90.00
_cell.angle_beta   90.00
_cell.angle_gamma   90.00
#
_symmetry.space_group_name_H-M   'P 1'
#
loop_
_entity.id
_entity.type
_entity.pdbx_description
1 polymer ?
#
loop_
_entity_poly.entity_id
_entity_poly.type
_entity_poly.pdbx_seq_one_letter_code
_entity_poly.pdbx_strand_id
1 'polypeptide(L)'
;MLDHSRLEFTYTEIETKPFPASKRSIKTFRPLIPIVLINKNKLCQMAVLLDSGADFNLIHGDVANYLGLNLTAGSKRNISGISGQIKGYEHKLQIKIGNYLYKTQITFSNQLPNNAIAVLGNVGFFDKFTVKFTYPKLITINRYYG
;
A
#
# COMPACT_ATOMS: atom_id res chain seq x y z
N MET A 1 1.35 29.97 -11.59
CA MET A 1 1.87 29.17 -10.46
C MET A 1 1.87 27.73 -10.91
N LEU A 2 3.04 27.09 -10.97
CA LEU A 2 3.14 25.70 -11.40
C LEU A 2 2.53 24.81 -10.32
N ASP A 3 1.57 23.98 -10.73
CA ASP A 3 0.88 23.03 -9.87
C ASP A 3 1.85 21.91 -9.44
N HIS A 4 2.43 22.06 -8.25
CA HIS A 4 3.29 21.04 -7.63
C HIS A 4 2.47 19.91 -6.96
N SER A 5 1.16 19.82 -7.17
CA SER A 5 0.25 18.97 -6.39
C SER A 5 -0.07 17.60 -6.99
N ARG A 6 0.35 17.35 -8.23
CA ARG A 6 -0.06 16.15 -8.96
C ARG A 6 1.07 15.14 -9.08
N LEU A 7 0.86 13.94 -8.57
CA LEU A 7 1.71 12.79 -8.84
C LEU A 7 1.10 11.92 -9.93
N GLU A 8 1.95 11.41 -10.81
CA GLU A 8 1.57 10.53 -11.91
C GLU A 8 2.41 9.24 -11.87
N PHE A 9 1.73 8.11 -11.98
CA PHE A 9 2.36 6.78 -12.03
C PHE A 9 1.74 5.97 -13.16
N THR A 10 2.53 5.12 -13.81
CA THR A 10 2.01 4.13 -14.76
C THR A 10 1.60 2.86 -14.03
N TYR A 11 0.65 2.11 -14.59
CA TYR A 11 0.39 0.77 -14.08
C TYR A 11 1.61 -0.13 -14.29
N THR A 12 1.81 -1.07 -13.37
CA THR A 12 2.79 -2.15 -13.53
C THR A 12 2.15 -3.30 -14.30
N GLU A 13 2.72 -3.62 -15.46
CA GLU A 13 2.39 -4.85 -16.19
C GLU A 13 2.93 -6.05 -15.41
N ILE A 14 2.07 -7.05 -15.19
CA ILE A 14 2.43 -8.32 -14.57
C ILE A 14 1.87 -9.46 -15.39
N GLU A 15 2.64 -10.55 -15.46
CA GLU A 15 2.17 -11.79 -16.05
C GLU A 15 1.38 -12.59 -15.02
N THR A 16 0.16 -13.00 -15.38
CA THR A 16 -0.67 -13.86 -14.54
C THR A 16 -1.05 -15.12 -15.30
N LYS A 17 -1.08 -16.24 -14.59
CA LYS A 17 -1.65 -17.49 -15.12
C LYS A 17 -3.15 -17.45 -14.82
N PRO A 18 -4.03 -17.37 -15.83
CA PRO A 18 -5.47 -17.29 -15.61
C PRO A 18 -6.02 -18.59 -14.98
N PHE A 19 -5.31 -19.71 -15.12
CA PHE A 19 -5.66 -20.99 -14.53
C PHE A 19 -4.41 -21.71 -14.00
N PRO A 20 -4.48 -22.42 -12.85
CA PRO A 20 -3.34 -23.15 -12.26
C PRO A 20 -2.68 -24.15 -13.22
N ALA A 21 -3.47 -24.81 -14.06
CA ALA A 21 -3.00 -25.83 -15.01
C ALA A 21 -2.55 -25.26 -16.37
N SER A 22 -2.74 -23.96 -16.62
CA SER A 22 -2.41 -23.37 -17.92
C SER A 22 -0.96 -22.91 -17.98
N LYS A 23 -0.27 -23.23 -19.09
CA LYS A 23 1.03 -22.65 -19.45
C LYS A 23 0.90 -21.25 -20.06
N ARG A 24 -0.31 -20.84 -20.46
CA ARG A 24 -0.58 -19.52 -21.05
C ARG A 24 -0.59 -18.47 -19.96
N SER A 25 0.31 -17.50 -20.00
CA SER A 25 0.19 -16.27 -19.22
C SER A 25 -0.68 -15.25 -19.98
N ILE A 26 -1.35 -14.38 -19.22
CA ILE A 26 -1.96 -13.16 -19.73
C ILE A 26 -1.31 -11.97 -19.04
N LYS A 27 -1.21 -10.85 -19.75
CA LYS A 27 -0.74 -9.58 -19.19
C LYS A 27 -1.88 -8.91 -18.44
N THR A 28 -1.63 -8.51 -17.21
CA THR A 28 -2.57 -7.71 -16.41
C THR A 28 -1.85 -6.52 -15.82
N PHE A 29 -2.58 -5.43 -15.52
CA PHE A 29 -1.99 -4.17 -15.08
C PHE A 29 -2.44 -3.87 -13.66
N ARG A 30 -1.48 -3.67 -12.75
CA ARG A 30 -1.76 -3.34 -11.34
C ARG A 30 -1.34 -1.92 -10.99
N PRO A 31 -2.12 -1.19 -10.18
CA PRO A 31 -1.76 0.14 -9.73
C PRO A 31 -0.76 0.09 -8.56
N LEU A 32 0.48 -0.31 -8.84
CA LEU A 32 1.56 -0.31 -7.88
C LEU A 32 2.29 1.04 -7.92
N ILE A 33 2.48 1.67 -6.77
CA ILE A 33 3.25 2.92 -6.66
C ILE A 33 4.44 2.76 -5.70
N PRO A 34 5.57 3.43 -5.95
CA PRO A 34 6.69 3.45 -5.02
C PRO A 34 6.38 4.35 -3.82
N ILE A 35 6.69 3.84 -2.63
CA ILE A 35 6.61 4.59 -1.37
C ILE A 35 7.89 4.40 -0.56
N VAL A 36 8.10 5.27 0.43
CA VAL A 36 9.08 5.07 1.49
C VAL A 36 8.38 5.16 2.85
N LEU A 37 8.43 4.10 3.64
CA LEU A 37 8.02 4.12 5.05
C LEU A 37 9.21 4.56 5.90
N ILE A 38 8.97 5.43 6.86
CA ILE A 38 10.00 6.05 7.68
C ILE A 38 9.59 5.93 9.15
N ASN A 39 10.50 5.37 9.94
CA ASN A 39 10.41 5.32 11.40
C ASN A 39 11.74 5.76 12.02
N LYS A 40 11.78 6.93 12.66
CA LYS A 40 13.00 7.52 13.21
C LYS A 40 14.11 7.59 12.13
N ASN A 41 15.19 6.84 12.31
CA ASN A 41 16.34 6.77 11.41
C ASN A 41 16.29 5.59 10.42
N LYS A 42 15.21 4.81 10.39
CA LYS A 42 15.03 3.66 9.50
C LYS A 42 14.04 3.98 8.38
N LEU A 43 14.38 3.54 7.17
CA LEU A 43 13.61 3.78 5.95
C LEU A 43 13.43 2.47 5.19
N CYS A 44 12.21 2.18 4.73
CA CYS A 44 11.90 1.03 3.89
C CYS A 44 11.24 1.51 2.60
N GLN A 45 11.93 1.36 1.47
CA GLN A 45 11.38 1.64 0.14
C GLN A 45 10.72 0.39 -0.43
N MET A 46 9.50 0.53 -0.97
CA MET A 46 8.76 -0.57 -1.56
C MET A 46 7.72 -0.10 -2.57
N ALA A 47 7.23 -1.03 -3.39
CA ALA A 47 6.05 -0.84 -4.22
C ALA A 47 4.81 -1.38 -3.49
N VAL A 48 3.73 -0.61 -3.48
CA VAL A 48 2.47 -0.95 -2.80
C VAL A 48 1.30 -0.81 -3.76
N LEU A 49 0.31 -1.67 -3.61
CA LEU A 49 -0.92 -1.67 -4.41
C LEU A 49 -1.88 -0.61 -3.86
N LEU A 50 -2.41 0.22 -4.74
CA LEU A 50 -3.55 1.06 -4.41
C LEU A 50 -4.83 0.24 -4.50
N ASP A 51 -5.49 0.05 -3.35
CA ASP A 51 -6.68 -0.79 -3.25
C ASP A 51 -7.78 -0.07 -2.48
N SER A 52 -8.72 0.55 -3.21
CA SER A 52 -9.87 1.21 -2.60
C SER A 52 -10.86 0.23 -1.95
N GLY A 53 -10.70 -1.08 -2.20
CA GLY A 53 -11.47 -2.14 -1.54
C GLY A 53 -10.93 -2.55 -0.17
N ALA A 54 -9.74 -2.05 0.22
CA ALA A 54 -9.16 -2.30 1.54
C ALA A 54 -9.54 -1.18 2.52
N ASP A 55 -9.99 -1.55 3.72
CA ASP A 55 -10.32 -0.57 4.77
C ASP A 55 -9.08 0.19 5.27
N PHE A 56 -7.93 -0.50 5.38
CA PHE A 56 -6.72 0.02 6.00
C PHE A 56 -5.50 -0.18 5.10
N ASN A 57 -4.48 0.66 5.29
CA ASN A 57 -3.13 0.33 4.83
C ASN A 57 -2.64 -0.95 5.54
N LEU A 58 -2.24 -1.96 4.77
CA LEU A 58 -1.91 -3.28 5.29
C LEU A 58 -0.62 -3.82 4.66
N ILE A 59 0.35 -4.15 5.52
CA ILE A 59 1.72 -4.51 5.13
C ILE A 59 2.18 -5.73 5.95
N HIS A 60 3.03 -6.58 5.37
CA HIS A 60 3.61 -7.73 6.08
C HIS A 60 4.41 -7.27 7.31
N GLY A 61 4.32 -8.02 8.42
CA GLY A 61 4.94 -7.62 9.69
C GLY A 61 6.47 -7.63 9.70
N ASP A 62 7.12 -8.30 8.76
CA ASP A 62 8.57 -8.20 8.57
C ASP A 62 9.04 -6.77 8.31
N VAL A 63 8.20 -5.96 7.67
CA VAL A 63 8.49 -4.54 7.42
C VAL A 63 8.49 -3.76 8.73
N ALA A 64 7.62 -4.11 9.69
CA ALA A 64 7.63 -3.52 11.02
C ALA A 64 8.94 -3.84 11.76
N ASN A 65 9.37 -5.11 11.71
CA ASN A 65 10.63 -5.56 12.30
C ASN A 65 11.82 -4.83 11.68
N TYR A 66 11.86 -4.73 10.34
CA TYR A 66 12.88 -4.00 9.60
C TYR A 66 12.94 -2.53 10.04
N LEU A 67 11.79 -1.87 10.17
CA LEU A 67 11.64 -0.49 10.67
C LEU A 67 11.88 -0.36 12.19
N GLY A 68 12.27 -1.43 12.89
CA GLY A 68 12.60 -1.40 14.32
C GLY A 68 11.38 -1.19 15.23
N LEU A 69 10.20 -1.56 14.78
CA LEU A 69 8.98 -1.55 15.60
C LEU A 69 8.83 -2.87 16.34
N ASN A 70 8.37 -2.80 17.59
CA ASN A 70 7.76 -3.97 18.22
C ASN A 70 6.36 -4.13 17.63
N LEU A 71 6.15 -5.14 16.77
CA LEU A 71 4.89 -5.38 16.08
C LEU A 71 3.68 -5.35 17.03
N THR A 72 3.74 -6.05 18.16
CA THR A 72 2.60 -6.22 19.07
C THR A 72 2.35 -5.01 19.97
N ALA A 73 3.24 -4.04 20.00
CA ALA A 73 3.03 -2.76 20.71
C ALA A 73 2.03 -1.83 19.99
N GLY A 74 1.67 -2.15 18.74
CA GLY A 74 0.66 -1.42 17.98
C GLY A 74 -0.76 -1.74 18.44
N SER A 75 -1.72 -0.90 18.05
CA SER A 75 -3.13 -1.12 18.36
C SER A 75 -3.66 -2.32 17.57
N LYS A 76 -4.12 -3.36 18.28
CA LYS A 76 -4.62 -4.58 17.64
C LYS A 76 -5.88 -4.31 16.80
N ARG A 77 -5.91 -4.87 15.59
CA ARG A 77 -7.03 -4.81 14.64
C ARG A 77 -7.36 -6.22 14.16
N ASN A 78 -8.64 -6.50 13.93
CA ASN A 78 -9.08 -7.64 13.14
C ASN A 78 -9.37 -7.13 11.73
N ILE A 79 -8.80 -7.78 10.72
CA ILE A 79 -8.95 -7.42 9.31
C ILE A 79 -9.64 -8.58 8.61
N SER A 80 -10.76 -8.31 7.95
CA SER A 80 -11.52 -9.31 7.21
C SER A 80 -11.27 -9.16 5.71
N GLY A 81 -11.16 -10.28 5.01
CA GLY A 81 -11.03 -10.33 3.57
C GLY A 81 -11.57 -11.65 3.01
N ILE A 82 -11.36 -11.89 1.72
CA ILE A 82 -11.90 -13.05 1.01
C ILE A 82 -11.45 -14.38 1.65
N SER A 83 -10.21 -14.44 2.13
CA SER A 83 -9.61 -15.63 2.75
C SER A 83 -9.91 -15.77 4.26
N GLY A 84 -10.85 -14.98 4.79
CA GLY A 84 -11.21 -14.97 6.21
C GLY A 84 -10.63 -13.77 6.95
N GLN A 85 -10.37 -13.95 8.25
CA GLN A 85 -9.95 -12.88 9.14
C GLN A 85 -8.53 -13.09 9.65
N ILE A 86 -7.75 -12.02 9.64
CA ILE A 86 -6.40 -11.96 10.22
C ILE A 86 -6.31 -10.91 11.33
N LYS A 87 -5.33 -11.07 12.21
CA LYS A 87 -4.95 -10.09 13.23
C LYS A 87 -3.84 -9.21 12.68
N GLY A 88 -4.02 -7.90 12.83
CA GLY A 88 -3.00 -6.89 12.53
C GLY A 88 -2.73 -6.00 13.74
N TYR A 89 -1.65 -5.24 13.65
CA TYR A 89 -1.24 -4.26 14.65
C TYR A 89 -0.96 -2.93 13.95
N GLU A 90 -1.74 -1.91 14.32
CA GLU A 90 -1.67 -0.57 13.74
C GLU A 90 -0.57 0.25 14.43
N HIS A 91 0.30 0.84 13.61
CA HIS A 91 1.36 1.74 14.03
C HIS A 91 1.25 3.07 13.28
N LYS A 92 1.67 4.17 13.92
CA LYS A 92 1.76 5.48 13.27
C LYS A 92 3.17 5.71 12.75
N LEU A 93 3.31 5.89 11.44
CA LEU A 93 4.59 6.08 10.75
C LEU A 93 4.54 7.28 9.82
N GLN A 94 5.71 7.74 9.35
CA GLN A 94 5.77 8.62 8.19
C GLN A 94 5.81 7.80 6.91
N ILE A 95 5.07 8.24 5.90
CA ILE A 95 5.10 7.69 4.55
C ILE A 95 5.46 8.82 3.58
N LYS A 96 6.35 8.52 2.64
CA LYS A 96 6.70 9.40 1.54
C LYS A 96 6.21 8.81 0.22
N ILE A 97 5.56 9.63 -0.59
CA ILE A 97 5.08 9.29 -1.93
C ILE A 97 5.42 10.49 -2.82
N GLY A 98 6.32 10.33 -3.78
CA GLY A 98 6.84 11.45 -4.57
C GLY A 98 7.36 12.59 -3.68
N ASN A 99 6.75 13.76 -3.82
CA ASN A 99 7.04 14.96 -3.01
C ASN A 99 6.21 15.06 -1.71
N TYR A 100 5.24 14.18 -1.49
CA TYR A 100 4.43 14.18 -0.27
C TYR A 100 5.10 13.38 0.83
N LEU A 101 5.21 13.98 2.03
CA LEU A 101 5.62 13.33 3.26
C LEU A 101 4.57 13.61 4.34
N TYR A 102 3.97 12.56 4.90
CA TYR A 102 2.93 12.73 5.92
C TYR A 102 2.93 11.56 6.91
N LYS A 103 2.38 11.79 8.11
CA LYS A 103 2.15 10.74 9.10
C LYS A 103 0.84 10.01 8.79
N THR A 104 0.85 8.69 8.92
CA THR A 104 -0.33 7.86 8.68
C THR A 104 -0.34 6.60 9.53
N GLN A 105 -1.49 5.94 9.59
CA GLN A 105 -1.64 4.62 10.21
C GLN A 105 -1.28 3.54 9.19
N ILE A 106 -0.45 2.59 9.60
CA ILE A 106 -0.10 1.39 8.84
C ILE A 106 -0.39 0.19 9.73
N THR A 107 -1.19 -0.75 9.24
CA THR A 107 -1.43 -2.01 9.93
C THR A 107 -0.47 -3.07 9.44
N PHE A 108 0.22 -3.71 10.37
CA PHE A 108 1.17 -4.77 10.09
C PHE A 108 0.64 -6.13 10.55
N SER A 109 0.89 -7.19 9.78
CA SER A 109 0.48 -8.54 10.17
C SER A 109 1.48 -9.60 9.71
N ASN A 110 1.84 -10.52 10.64
CA ASN A 110 2.58 -11.75 10.33
C ASN A 110 1.67 -12.89 9.85
N GLN A 111 0.37 -12.66 9.75
CA GLN A 111 -0.59 -13.64 9.23
C GLN A 111 -0.85 -13.45 7.73
N LEU A 112 -0.26 -12.41 7.12
CA LEU A 112 -0.22 -12.27 5.68
C LEU A 112 0.74 -13.31 5.09
N PRO A 113 0.41 -13.91 3.93
CA PRO A 113 1.37 -14.73 3.19
C PRO A 113 2.66 -13.95 2.86
N ASN A 114 3.81 -14.62 2.80
CA ASN A 114 5.09 -13.99 2.45
C ASN A 114 5.10 -13.33 1.07
N ASN A 115 4.24 -13.78 0.16
CA ASN A 115 4.07 -13.23 -1.18
C ASN A 115 2.89 -12.24 -1.29
N ALA A 116 2.28 -11.87 -0.15
CA ALA A 116 1.23 -10.86 -0.13
C ALA A 116 1.79 -9.51 -0.57
N ILE A 117 1.04 -8.82 -1.42
CA ILE A 117 1.36 -7.47 -1.84
C ILE A 117 0.87 -6.52 -0.76
N ALA A 118 1.72 -5.61 -0.31
CA ALA A 118 1.35 -4.53 0.57
C ALA A 118 0.31 -3.62 -0.10
N VAL A 119 -0.70 -3.19 0.64
CA VAL A 119 -1.80 -2.37 0.12
C VAL A 119 -1.89 -1.02 0.85
N LEU A 120 -2.25 0.03 0.11
CA LEU A 120 -2.75 1.28 0.66
C LEU A 120 -4.26 1.33 0.48
N GLY A 121 -4.98 1.51 1.59
CA GLY A 121 -6.43 1.43 1.68
C GLY A 121 -7.08 2.75 2.09
N ASN A 122 -8.36 2.66 2.48
CA ASN A 122 -9.19 3.83 2.77
C ASN A 122 -8.62 4.70 3.90
N VAL A 123 -8.42 4.10 5.08
CA VAL A 123 -7.88 4.78 6.24
C VAL A 123 -6.36 4.90 6.12
N GLY A 124 -5.89 6.13 6.00
CA GLY A 124 -4.48 6.48 5.98
C GLY A 124 -3.90 6.76 4.59
N PHE A 125 -4.65 6.52 3.51
CA PHE A 125 -4.26 6.91 2.16
C PHE A 125 -5.41 7.52 1.34
N PHE A 126 -6.48 6.78 0.98
CA PHE A 126 -7.55 7.36 0.16
C PHE A 126 -8.35 8.46 0.90
N ASP A 127 -8.33 8.46 2.24
CA ASP A 127 -8.82 9.57 3.07
C ASP A 127 -7.98 10.86 2.98
N LYS A 128 -6.81 10.82 2.33
CA LYS A 128 -5.86 11.94 2.21
C LYS A 128 -5.61 12.39 0.77
N PHE A 129 -5.96 11.56 -0.20
CA PHE A 129 -5.70 11.83 -1.61
C PHE A 129 -6.91 11.53 -2.47
N THR A 130 -7.13 12.39 -3.46
CA THR A 130 -7.93 12.04 -4.63
C THR A 130 -7.07 11.20 -5.57
N VAL A 131 -7.53 9.98 -5.85
CA VAL A 131 -6.84 9.02 -6.73
C VAL A 131 -7.71 8.75 -7.96
N LYS A 132 -7.15 8.95 -9.15
CA LYS A 132 -7.80 8.65 -10.42
C LYS A 132 -7.07 7.52 -11.14
N PHE A 133 -7.82 6.46 -11.42
CA PHE A 133 -7.38 5.30 -12.19
C PHE A 133 -7.79 5.47 -13.66
N THR A 134 -6.83 5.70 -14.55
CA THR A 134 -7.03 5.70 -16.00
C THR A 134 -6.43 4.41 -16.56
N TYR A 135 -7.15 3.31 -16.36
CA TYR A 135 -6.69 1.96 -16.70
C TYR A 135 -6.51 1.77 -18.22
N PRO A 136 -5.46 1.07 -18.69
CA PRO A 136 -4.31 0.55 -17.94
C PRO A 136 -3.09 1.51 -17.95
N LYS A 137 -3.29 2.80 -18.24
CA LYS A 137 -2.19 3.71 -18.61
C LYS A 137 -1.63 4.48 -17.42
N LEU A 138 -2.50 5.15 -16.67
CA LEU A 138 -2.10 6.25 -15.79
C LEU A 138 -2.87 6.22 -14.48
N ILE A 139 -2.16 6.51 -13.41
CA ILE A 139 -2.67 6.74 -12.07
C ILE A 139 -2.31 8.17 -11.74
N THR A 140 -3.28 8.95 -11.30
CA THR A 140 -3.05 10.32 -10.84
C THR A 140 -3.42 10.43 -9.37
N ILE A 141 -2.57 11.07 -8.57
CA ILE A 141 -2.76 11.27 -7.13
C ILE A 141 -2.61 12.76 -6.83
N ASN A 142 -3.63 13.35 -6.22
CA ASN A 142 -3.62 14.74 -5.75
C ASN A 142 -3.96 14.75 -4.26
N ARG A 143 -3.26 15.55 -3.46
CA ARG A 143 -3.58 15.66 -2.03
C ARG A 143 -4.84 16.48 -1.85
N TYR A 144 -5.67 16.13 -0.86
CA TYR A 144 -6.74 17.03 -0.43
C TYR A 144 -6.12 18.33 0.08
N TYR A 145 -6.53 19.45 -0.50
CA TYR A 145 -6.43 20.74 0.15
C TYR A 145 -7.69 20.89 0.99
N GLY A 146 -7.56 20.64 2.30
CA GLY A 146 -8.55 21.07 3.27
C GLY A 146 -8.44 22.57 3.48
#